data_AF-A0A7Y5W1R8-F1
#
_entry.id   AF-A0A7Y5W1R8-F1
#
_cell.length_a   1.000
_cell.length_b   1.000
_cell.length_c   1.000
_cell.angle_alpha   90.00
_cell.angle_beta   90.00
_cell.angle_gamma   90.00
#
_symmetry.space_group_name_H-M   'P 1'
#
loop_
_entity.id
_entity.type
_entity.pdbx_description
1 polymer ?
#
loop_
_entity_poly.entity_id
_entity_poly.type
_entity_poly.pdbx_seq_one_letter_code
_entity_poly.pdbx_strand_id
1 'polypeptide(L)' 'MTDETRLCPDCGAGYAGEDNYCRQCGMYVAALRTLPVPASQPQARAVEPVRAALPAPVKKA' A
#
# COMPACT_ATOMS: atom_id res chain seq x y z
N MET A 1 -24.63 4.29 15.22
CA MET A 1 -23.92 4.00 13.97
C MET A 1 -23.90 5.30 13.20
N THR A 2 -22.84 6.08 13.35
CA THR A 2 -22.74 7.41 12.73
C THR A 2 -21.95 7.21 11.45
N ASP A 3 -22.64 6.81 10.38
CA ASP A 3 -22.04 6.74 9.05
C ASP A 3 -21.93 8.18 8.52
N GLU A 4 -20.69 8.65 8.35
CA GLU A 4 -20.42 10.00 7.88
C GLU A 4 -20.52 10.01 6.35
N THR A 5 -21.73 10.19 5.84
CA THR A 5 -21.99 10.27 4.39
C THR A 5 -21.35 11.53 3.81
N ARG A 6 -20.48 11.34 2.81
CA ARG A 6 -19.82 12.41 2.04
C ARG A 6 -20.36 12.46 0.62
N LEU A 7 -20.21 13.59 -0.06
CA LEU A 7 -20.64 13.75 -1.46
C LEU A 7 -19.47 13.56 -2.42
N CYS A 8 -19.66 12.71 -3.43
CA CYS A 8 -18.68 12.50 -4.49
C CYS A 8 -18.52 13.80 -5.31
N PRO A 9 -17.30 14.32 -5.50
CA PRO A 9 -17.10 15.59 -6.22
C PRO A 9 -17.30 15.47 -7.73
N ASP A 10 -17.36 14.25 -8.27
CA ASP A 10 -17.52 14.00 -9.71
C ASP A 10 -19.00 13.89 -10.11
N CYS A 11 -19.81 13.14 -9.35
CA CYS A 11 -21.22 12.90 -9.68
C CYS A 11 -22.24 13.36 -8.62
N GLY A 12 -21.78 13.86 -7.47
CA GLY A 12 -22.64 14.33 -6.38
C GLY A 12 -23.29 13.22 -5.54
N ALA A 13 -23.11 11.94 -5.87
CA ALA A 13 -23.68 10.83 -5.10
C ALA A 13 -23.07 10.72 -3.69
N GLY A 14 -23.89 10.30 -2.72
CA GLY A 14 -23.41 9.97 -1.38
C GLY A 14 -22.49 8.74 -1.39
N TYR A 15 -21.41 8.78 -0.62
CA TYR A 15 -20.50 7.66 -0.39
C TYR A 15 -20.08 7.58 1.09
N ALA A 16 -19.73 6.39 1.55
CA ALA A 16 -19.21 6.19 2.90
C ALA A 16 -17.71 6.52 2.94
N GLY A 17 -17.21 7.09 4.04
CA GLY A 17 -15.80 7.48 4.16
C GLY A 17 -14.79 6.32 4.00
N GLU A 18 -15.24 5.08 4.14
CA GLU A 18 -14.44 3.86 3.99
C GLU A 18 -14.44 3.30 2.56
N ASP A 19 -15.32 3.81 1.68
CA ASP A 19 -15.37 3.39 0.28
C ASP A 19 -14.08 3.76 -0.47
N ASN A 20 -13.63 2.86 -1.32
CA ASN A 20 -12.48 3.13 -2.20
C ASN A 20 -12.91 3.80 -3.51
N TYR A 21 -14.09 3.44 -4.02
CA TYR A 21 -14.65 3.92 -5.27
C TYR A 21 -16.09 4.36 -5.08
N CYS A 22 -16.50 5.44 -5.74
CA CYS A 22 -17.89 5.84 -5.82
C CYS A 22 -18.69 4.74 -6.51
N ARG A 23 -19.73 4.23 -5.86
CA ARG A 23 -20.58 3.14 -6.37
C ARG A 23 -21.48 3.59 -7.53
N GLN A 24 -21.55 4.89 -7.81
CA GLN A 24 -22.37 5.48 -8.87
C GLN A 24 -21.58 5.78 -10.15
N CYS A 25 -20.44 6.47 -10.05
CA CYS A 25 -19.65 6.87 -11.23
C CYS A 25 -18.27 6.21 -11.35
N GLY A 26 -17.81 5.48 -10.33
CA GLY A 26 -16.51 4.80 -10.34
C GLY A 26 -15.31 5.66 -9.96
N MET A 27 -15.50 6.93 -9.59
CA MET A 27 -14.41 7.80 -9.12
C MET A 27 -13.67 7.17 -7.91
N TYR A 28 -12.34 7.21 -7.90
CA TYR A 28 -11.50 6.75 -6.78
C TYR A 28 -11.54 7.75 -5.60
N VAL A 29 -12.56 7.64 -4.75
CA VAL A 29 -12.80 8.53 -3.59
C VAL A 29 -11.84 8.27 -2.43
N ALA A 30 -11.17 7.12 -2.38
CA ALA A 30 -10.12 6.86 -1.38
C ALA A 30 -8.89 7.77 -1.52
N ALA A 31 -8.71 8.49 -2.62
CA ALA A 31 -7.69 9.53 -2.72
C ALA A 31 -8.02 10.78 -1.89
N LEU A 32 -9.29 11.01 -1.57
CA LEU A 32 -9.77 12.19 -0.82
C LEU A 32 -9.62 12.01 0.69
N ARG A 33 -9.38 10.78 1.16
CA ARG A 33 -9.20 10.50 2.58
C ARG A 33 -7.77 10.83 3.00
N THR A 34 -7.62 11.63 4.06
CA THR A 34 -6.32 11.85 4.68
C THR A 34 -6.00 10.63 5.55
N LEU A 35 -5.20 9.69 5.04
CA LEU A 35 -4.65 8.63 5.87
C LEU A 35 -3.44 9.17 6.65
N PRO A 36 -3.33 8.88 7.95
CA PRO A 36 -2.08 9.12 8.64
C PRO A 36 -1.00 8.27 7.97
N VAL A 37 0.02 8.91 7.40
CA VAL A 37 1.22 8.22 6.92
C VAL A 37 1.89 7.66 8.18
N PRO A 38 1.98 6.33 8.35
CA PRO A 38 2.73 5.79 9.46
C PRO A 38 4.17 6.25 9.30
N ALA A 39 4.76 6.79 10.37
CA ALA A 39 6.17 7.14 10.38
C ALA A 39 6.95 5.90 9.93
N SER A 40 7.62 6.01 8.78
CA SER A 40 8.44 4.92 8.25
C SER A 40 9.56 4.68 9.24
N GLN A 41 9.42 3.67 10.08
CA GLN A 41 10.54 3.20 10.88
C GLN A 41 11.58 2.65 9.89
N PRO A 42 12.87 3.02 10.01
CA PRO A 42 13.93 2.38 9.27
C PRO A 42 14.03 0.93 9.74
N GLN A 43 13.21 0.07 9.15
CA GLN A 43 13.34 -1.36 9.27
C GLN A 43 14.54 -1.73 8.42
N ALA A 44 15.73 -1.61 9.00
CA ALA A 44 16.92 -2.24 8.46
C ALA A 44 16.65 -3.74 8.43
N ARG A 45 16.05 -4.22 7.33
CA ARG A 45 16.04 -5.64 7.00
C ARG A 45 17.51 -5.99 6.84
N ALA A 46 18.08 -6.61 7.87
CA ALA A 46 19.38 -7.24 7.78
C ALA A 46 19.28 -8.31 6.70
N VAL A 47 19.69 -7.96 5.49
CA VAL A 47 19.96 -8.94 4.44
C VAL A 47 21.31 -9.53 4.81
N GLU A 48 21.32 -10.63 5.54
CA GLU A 48 22.56 -11.37 5.75
C GLU A 48 22.99 -11.94 4.38
N PRO A 49 24.17 -11.57 3.87
CA PRO A 49 24.68 -12.17 2.66
C PRO A 49 25.14 -13.60 2.98
N VAL A 50 24.26 -14.58 2.81
CA VAL A 50 24.64 -15.99 2.80
C VAL A 50 25.43 -16.24 1.50
N ARG A 51 26.74 -16.03 1.57
CA ARG A 51 27.65 -16.62 0.59
C ARG A 51 27.77 -18.09 0.97
N ALA A 52 26.93 -18.94 0.38
CA ALA A 52 27.16 -20.37 0.40
C ALA A 52 28.59 -20.60 -0.10
N ALA A 53 29.41 -21.24 0.73
CA ALA A 53 30.80 -21.55 0.41
C ALA A 53 30.81 -22.43 -0.85
N LEU A 54 31.08 -21.80 -2.00
CA LEU A 54 31.29 -22.53 -3.24
C LEU A 54 32.52 -23.44 -3.03
N PRO A 55 32.46 -24.70 -3.49
CA PRO A 55 33.59 -25.61 -3.36
C PRO A 55 34.81 -25.04 -4.09
N ALA A 56 36.00 -25.32 -3.56
CA ALA A 56 37.26 -24.87 -4.15
C ALA A 56 37.35 -25.31 -5.63
N PRO A 57 37.87 -24.45 -6.52
CA PRO A 57 38.00 -24.79 -7.94
C PRO A 57 38.90 -26.03 -8.09
N VAL A 58 38.36 -27.07 -8.74
CA VAL A 58 39.14 -28.26 -9.09
C VAL A 58 40.13 -27.92 -10.21
N LYS A 59 41.40 -28.23 -9.97
CA LYS A 59 42.48 -28.15 -10.97
C LYS A 59 42.17 -29.13 -12.10
N LYS A 60 42.16 -28.63 -13.34
CA LYS A 60 41.99 -29.46 -14.54
C LYS A 60 43.20 -30.39 -14.69
N ALA A 61 42.94 -31.67 -14.92
CA ALA A 61 43.93 -32.69 -15.28
C ALA A 61 44.21 -32.65 -16.78
#